data_AF-A0A9E2HA84-F1
#
_entry.id   AF-A0A9E2HA84-F1
#
_cell.length_a   1.000
_cell.length_b   1.000
_cell.length_c   1.000
_cell.angle_alpha   90.00
_cell.angle_beta   90.00
_cell.angle_gamma   90.00
#
_symmetry.space_group_name_H-M   'P 1'
#
loop_
_entity.id
_entity.type
_entity.pdbx_description
1 polymer ?
#
loop_
_entity_poly.entity_id
_entity_poly.type
_entity_poly.pdbx_seq_one_letter_code
_entity_poly.pdbx_strand_id
1 'polypeptide(L)' 'MDKKRLIKAKALSKELADEVNHLVSSSSDYDLERLLKKIEAEIMDVQHNLKLALRISEDGKGEEK' A
#
# COMPACT_ATOMS: atom_id res chain seq x y z
N MET A 1 -12.91 -13.92 4.09
CA MET A 1 -12.36 -12.61 3.67
C MET A 1 -12.38 -12.54 2.14
N ASP A 2 -12.83 -11.45 1.54
CA ASP A 2 -12.99 -11.36 0.08
C ASP A 2 -11.65 -11.05 -0.61
N LYS A 3 -11.04 -12.07 -1.23
CA LYS A 3 -9.79 -11.94 -1.99
C LYS A 3 -9.86 -10.82 -3.04
N LYS A 4 -11.03 -10.60 -3.66
CA LYS A 4 -11.20 -9.50 -4.63
C LYS A 4 -11.03 -8.13 -3.97
N ARG A 5 -11.49 -7.97 -2.72
CA ARG A 5 -11.30 -6.73 -1.96
C ARG A 5 -9.84 -6.49 -1.60
N LEU A 6 -9.07 -7.54 -1.27
CA LEU A 6 -7.61 -7.40 -1.04
C LEU A 6 -6.87 -6.98 -2.30
N ILE A 7 -7.18 -7.62 -3.44
CA ILE A 7 -6.56 -7.27 -4.73
C ILE A 7 -6.88 -5.80 -5.08
N LYS A 8 -8.14 -5.39 -4.89
CA LYS A 8 -8.56 -4.00 -5.10
C LYS A 8 -7.85 -3.03 -4.15
N ALA A 9 -7.76 -3.35 -2.86
CA ALA A 9 -7.04 -2.53 -1.88
C ALA A 9 -5.56 -2.36 -2.26
N LYS A 10 -4.91 -3.43 -2.71
CA LYS A 10 -3.53 -3.37 -3.19
C LYS A 10 -3.37 -2.47 -4.42
N ALA A 11 -4.30 -2.55 -5.39
CA ALA A 11 -4.28 -1.66 -6.55
C ALA A 11 -4.44 -0.18 -6.15
N LEU A 12 -5.44 0.14 -5.31
CA LEU A 12 -5.66 1.50 -4.81
C LEU A 12 -4.46 2.03 -4.01
N SER A 13 -3.82 1.18 -3.19
CA SER A 13 -2.62 1.59 -2.45
C SER A 13 -1.43 1.89 -3.35
N LYS A 14 -1.38 1.32 -4.56
CA LYS A 14 -0.36 1.64 -5.55
C LYS A 14 -0.64 2.98 -6.21
N GLU A 15 -1.88 3.19 -6.66
CA GLU A 15 -2.31 4.48 -7.25
C GLU A 15 -2.09 5.64 -6.27
N LEU A 16 -2.40 5.45 -4.98
CA LEU A 16 -2.15 6.45 -3.95
C LEU A 16 -0.64 6.72 -3.75
N ALA A 17 0.20 5.70 -3.80
CA ALA A 17 1.65 5.87 -3.69
C ALA A 17 2.20 6.70 -4.87
N ASP A 18 1.73 6.42 -6.08
CA ASP A 18 2.14 7.14 -7.28
C ASP A 18 1.75 8.63 -7.19
N GLU A 19 0.55 8.94 -6.69
CA GLU A 19 0.08 10.31 -6.48
C GLU A 19 0.89 11.04 -5.39
N VAL A 20 1.11 10.38 -4.24
CA VAL A 20 1.91 10.97 -3.14
C VAL A 20 3.34 11.23 -3.60
N ASN A 21 3.95 10.33 -4.37
CA ASN A 21 5.29 10.53 -4.93
C ASN A 21 5.34 11.74 -5.87
N HIS A 22 4.32 11.92 -6.70
CA HIS A 22 4.22 13.10 -7.54
C HIS A 22 4.12 14.40 -6.70
N LEU A 23 3.33 14.40 -5.61
CA LEU A 23 3.23 15.52 -4.69
C LEU A 23 4.55 15.80 -3.96
N VAL A 24 5.26 14.78 -3.49
CA VAL A 24 6.61 14.94 -2.88
C VAL A 24 7.56 15.60 -3.88
N SER A 25 7.57 15.14 -5.13
CA SER A 25 8.48 15.66 -6.16
C SER A 25 8.18 17.08 -6.63
N SER A 26 6.95 17.56 -6.43
CA SER A 26 6.49 18.88 -6.83
C SER A 26 6.40 19.88 -5.68
N SER A 27 6.57 19.43 -4.43
CA SER A 27 6.56 20.30 -3.25
C SER A 27 7.86 21.08 -3.14
N SER A 28 7.76 22.40 -2.95
CA SER A 28 8.87 23.27 -2.59
C SER A 28 8.85 23.69 -1.11
N ASP A 29 7.75 23.40 -0.40
CA ASP A 29 7.63 23.63 1.03
C ASP A 29 8.21 22.44 1.80
N TYR A 30 9.20 22.72 2.66
CA TYR A 30 9.93 21.72 3.41
C TYR A 30 9.06 20.95 4.41
N ASP A 31 8.15 21.63 5.11
CA ASP A 31 7.30 21.00 6.12
C ASP A 31 6.25 20.11 5.45
N LEU A 32 5.70 20.57 4.31
CA LEU A 32 4.81 19.76 3.48
C LEU A 32 5.54 18.55 2.90
N GLU A 33 6.74 18.72 2.33
CA GLU A 33 7.55 17.62 1.80
C GLU A 33 7.83 16.58 2.87
N ARG A 34 8.19 17.03 4.09
CA ARG A 34 8.43 16.14 5.23
C ARG A 34 7.18 15.37 5.64
N LEU A 35 6.01 16.01 5.62
CA LEU A 35 4.74 15.33 5.90
C LEU A 35 4.41 14.31 4.82
N LEU A 36 4.55 14.68 3.54
CA LEU A 36 4.29 13.80 2.41
C LEU A 36 5.22 12.57 2.40
N LYS A 37 6.50 12.74 2.74
CA LYS A 37 7.44 11.61 2.90
C LYS A 37 7.06 10.64 4.02
N LYS A 38 6.43 11.13 5.10
CA LYS A 38 5.89 10.23 6.14
C LYS A 38 4.71 9.43 5.62
N ILE A 39 3.81 10.09 4.89
CA ILE A 39 2.66 9.43 4.25
C ILE A 39 3.14 8.38 3.25
N GLU A 40 4.16 8.68 2.44
CA GLU A 40 4.79 7.74 1.51
C GLU A 40 5.27 6.47 2.24
N ALA A 41 5.98 6.63 3.36
CA ALA A 41 6.47 5.50 4.17
C ALA A 41 5.31 4.66 4.74
N GLU A 42 4.26 5.29 5.27
CA GLU A 42 3.07 4.59 5.76
C GLU A 42 2.36 3.79 4.64
N ILE A 43 2.31 4.34 3.42
CA ILE A 43 1.75 3.64 2.26
C ILE A 43 2.61 2.42 1.90
N MET A 44 3.94 2.52 1.95
CA MET A 44 4.82 1.36 1.72
C MET A 44 4.55 0.23 2.72
N ASP A 45 4.35 0.56 4.00
CA ASP A 45 3.99 -0.42 5.03
C ASP A 45 2.63 -1.07 4.75
N VAL A 46 1.63 -0.27 4.36
CA VAL A 46 0.31 -0.79 3.94
C VAL A 46 0.44 -1.74 2.75
N GLN A 47 1.22 -1.38 1.72
CA GLN A 47 1.46 -2.24 0.56
C GLN A 47 2.13 -3.56 0.95
N HIS A 48 3.11 -3.52 1.85
CA HIS A 48 3.78 -4.71 2.38
C HIS A 48 2.77 -5.61 3.10
N ASN A 49 1.97 -5.05 4.00
CA ASN A 49 0.96 -5.78 4.77
C ASN A 49 -0.13 -6.38 3.87
N LEU A 50 -0.57 -5.65 2.84
CA LEU A 50 -1.52 -6.17 1.84
C LEU A 50 -0.94 -7.32 1.02
N LYS A 51 0.35 -7.25 0.67
CA LYS A 51 1.05 -8.36 0.00
C LYS A 51 1.12 -9.61 0.89
N LEU A 52 1.40 -9.44 2.18
CA LEU A 52 1.41 -10.54 3.14
C LEU A 52 0.01 -11.13 3.32
N ALA A 53 -1.01 -10.29 3.49
CA ALA A 53 -2.41 -10.74 3.61
C ALA A 53 -2.88 -11.53 2.38
N LEU A 54 -2.46 -11.12 1.18
CA LEU A 54 -2.74 -11.87 -0.06
C LEU A 54 -2.08 -13.25 -0.04
N ARG A 55 -0.79 -13.34 0.34
CA ARG A 55 -0.09 -14.63 0.45
C ARG A 55 -0.78 -15.55 1.45
N ILE A 56 -1.10 -15.06 2.65
CA ILE A 56 -1.81 -15.84 3.68
C ILE A 56 -3.17 -16.33 3.15
N SER A 57 -3.89 -15.49 2.39
CA SER A 57 -5.17 -15.87 1.79
C SER A 57 -5.06 -16.94 0.69
N GLU A 58 -3.87 -17.12 0.12
CA GLU A 58 -3.57 -18.13 -0.90
C GLU A 58 -3.09 -19.43 -0.26
N ASP A 59 -2.21 -19.34 0.74
CA ASP A 59 -1.64 -20.49 1.46
C ASP A 59 -2.67 -21.15 2.41
N GLY A 60 -3.60 -20.39 2.97
CA GLY A 60 -4.68 -20.88 3.84
C GLY A 60 -5.72 -21.78 3.16
N LYS A 61 -5.54 -22.13 1.88
CA LYS A 61 -6.35 -23.14 1.16
C LYS A 61 -5.67 -24.51 1.07
N GLY A 62 -4.50 -24.70 1.69
CA GLY A 62 -3.68 -25.92 1.55
C GLY A 62 -3.74 -26.93 2.70
N GLU A 63 -4.46 -26.65 3.80
CA GLU A 63 -4.54 -27.55 4.97
C GLU A 63 -5.98 -27.97 5.29
N GLU A 64 -6.61 -28.67 4.34
CA GLU A 64 -7.61 -29.70 4.67
C GLU A 64 -7.04 -31.02 4.13
N LYS A 65 -6.27 -31.71 4.98
CA LYS A 65 -5.93 -33.13 4.81
C LYS A 65 -6.72 -33.94 5.81
#